data_AF-A0AA48I7G9-F1
#
_entry.id   AF-A0AA48I7G9-F1
#
_cell.length_a   1.000
_cell.length_b   1.000
_cell.length_c   1.000
_cell.angle_alpha   90.00
_cell.angle_beta   90.00
_cell.angle_gamma   90.00
#
_symmetry.space_group_name_H-M   'P 1'
#
loop_
_entity.id
_entity.type
_entity.pdbx_description
1 polymer ?
#
loop_
_entity_poly.entity_id
_entity_poly.type
_entity_poly.pdbx_seq_one_letter_code
_entity_poly.pdbx_strand_id
1 'polypeptide(L)'
;MPKHTKVPLSQVRTLTLRQGAKTTARRTSAVPQLSCKGKYCTYAPRVVQCRQEGHDGLSPQWACQADLPSSLAFGPLEVVCEGWARAGDSNVLAGSCALEYELVPSANTHDVPAAGSSSGPGFWTGMAAGAAATAAYNRATRPNPQVNAQAGPSQPGRRGWFGGAAQDDFDISSVPRGPREDEPGGGEMRSASGFGGTRTR
;
A
#
# COMPACT_ATOMS: atom_id res chain seq x y z
N MET A 1 -37.58 17.61 17.11
CA MET A 1 -36.17 17.16 17.24
C MET A 1 -36.02 15.86 16.49
N PRO A 2 -34.97 15.66 15.67
CA PRO A 2 -34.74 14.38 14.99
C PRO A 2 -34.65 13.25 16.01
N LYS A 3 -35.33 12.13 15.76
CA LYS A 3 -35.27 10.95 16.63
C LYS A 3 -33.89 10.31 16.51
N HIS A 4 -33.19 10.14 17.62
CA HIS A 4 -31.89 9.45 17.64
C HIS A 4 -32.07 7.94 17.40
N THR A 5 -31.19 7.37 16.58
CA THR A 5 -31.22 5.95 16.20
C THR A 5 -29.98 5.24 16.72
N LYS A 6 -30.18 4.09 17.38
CA LYS A 6 -29.12 3.20 17.85
C LYS A 6 -28.75 2.23 16.74
N VAL A 7 -27.46 2.06 16.46
CA VAL A 7 -26.97 1.14 15.42
C VAL A 7 -25.85 0.28 15.99
N PRO A 8 -25.86 -1.05 15.77
CA PRO A 8 -24.72 -1.90 16.09
C PRO A 8 -23.53 -1.52 15.22
N LEU A 9 -22.38 -1.26 15.84
CA LEU A 9 -21.18 -0.79 15.13
C LEU A 9 -20.71 -1.82 14.08
N SER A 10 -20.85 -3.11 14.37
CA SER A 10 -20.53 -4.22 13.46
C SER A 10 -21.42 -4.30 12.21
N GLN A 11 -22.57 -3.61 12.19
CA GLN A 11 -23.48 -3.59 11.04
C GLN A 11 -23.25 -2.37 10.12
N VAL A 12 -22.37 -1.45 10.50
CA VAL A 12 -22.06 -0.26 9.69
C VAL A 12 -21.08 -0.66 8.59
N ARG A 13 -21.57 -0.81 7.35
CA ARG A 13 -20.76 -1.28 6.23
C ARG A 13 -19.93 -0.19 5.56
N THR A 14 -20.46 1.02 5.52
CA THR A 14 -19.87 2.13 4.74
C THR A 14 -20.12 3.46 5.43
N LEU A 15 -19.10 4.32 5.44
CA LEU A 15 -19.17 5.70 5.88
C LEU A 15 -18.78 6.60 4.71
N THR A 16 -19.52 7.69 4.54
CA THR A 16 -19.15 8.76 3.60
C THR A 16 -19.08 10.05 4.40
N LEU A 17 -17.87 10.53 4.59
CA LEU A 17 -17.55 11.62 5.51
C LEU A 17 -17.10 12.83 4.69
N ARG A 18 -17.57 14.01 5.08
CA ARG A 18 -17.40 15.24 4.30
C ARG A 18 -16.68 16.32 5.10
N GLN A 19 -15.78 17.05 4.45
CA GLN A 19 -15.10 18.19 5.03
C GLN A 19 -16.11 19.28 5.40
N GLY A 20 -15.95 19.88 6.58
CA GLY A 20 -16.83 20.94 7.09
C GLY A 20 -18.18 20.45 7.65
N ALA A 21 -18.58 19.20 7.39
CA ALA A 21 -19.77 18.61 8.00
C ALA A 21 -19.51 18.23 9.46
N LYS A 22 -20.55 18.32 10.29
CA LYS A 22 -20.52 17.86 11.69
C LYS A 22 -21.24 16.53 11.86
N THR A 23 -20.82 15.76 12.85
CA THR A 23 -21.50 14.54 13.27
C THR A 23 -22.80 14.83 14.02
N THR A 24 -23.72 13.87 14.04
CA THR A 24 -24.80 13.90 15.04
C THR A 24 -24.20 13.64 16.42
N ALA A 25 -24.74 14.28 17.45
CA ALA A 25 -24.33 14.02 18.81
C ALA A 25 -25.53 14.03 19.76
N ARG A 26 -25.46 13.26 20.84
CA ARG A 26 -26.50 13.21 21.88
C ARG A 26 -25.92 13.39 23.28
N ARG A 27 -24.92 12.58 23.64
CA ARG A 27 -24.20 12.64 24.92
C ARG A 27 -23.01 13.59 24.85
N THR A 28 -22.35 13.65 23.70
CA THR A 28 -21.15 14.45 23.48
C THR A 28 -21.44 15.67 22.60
N SER A 29 -20.44 16.51 22.36
CA SER A 29 -20.56 17.60 21.38
C SER A 29 -20.33 17.09 19.96
N ALA A 30 -21.07 17.65 18.99
CA ALA A 30 -20.87 17.37 17.57
C ALA A 30 -19.45 17.76 17.13
N VAL A 31 -18.76 16.85 16.42
CA VAL A 31 -17.39 17.04 15.93
C VAL A 31 -17.35 17.08 14.41
N PRO A 32 -16.26 17.61 13.79
CA PRO A 32 -16.07 17.48 12.35
C PRO A 32 -16.07 16.01 11.92
N GLN A 33 -16.73 15.69 10.80
CA GLN A 33 -16.71 14.35 10.23
C GLN A 33 -15.32 13.94 9.73
N LEU A 34 -14.52 14.90 9.28
CA LEU A 34 -13.13 14.72 8.87
C LEU A 34 -12.23 15.61 9.72
N SER A 35 -11.25 15.00 10.39
CA SER A 35 -10.30 15.67 11.27
C SER A 35 -8.89 15.27 10.86
N CYS A 36 -8.27 16.10 10.01
CA CYS A 36 -6.89 15.90 9.59
C CYS A 36 -5.92 16.39 10.69
N LYS A 37 -4.84 15.63 10.91
CA LYS A 37 -3.71 15.97 11.78
C LYS A 37 -2.41 16.04 10.97
N GLY A 38 -1.44 16.79 11.48
CA GLY A 38 -0.10 16.91 10.90
C GLY A 38 0.06 18.06 9.90
N LYS A 39 1.20 18.06 9.21
CA LYS A 39 1.66 19.19 8.38
C LYS A 39 0.88 19.36 7.08
N TYR A 40 0.34 18.28 6.52
CA TYR A 40 -0.18 18.25 5.15
C TYR A 40 -1.71 18.46 5.06
N CYS A 41 -2.35 18.96 6.11
CA CYS A 41 -3.81 19.12 6.16
C CYS A 41 -4.37 20.21 5.23
N THR A 42 -3.53 21.06 4.65
CA THR A 42 -3.91 21.92 3.53
C THR A 42 -4.35 21.13 2.29
N TYR A 43 -3.91 19.88 2.15
CA TYR A 43 -4.29 18.96 1.08
C TYR A 43 -5.38 17.96 1.51
N ALA A 44 -6.08 18.23 2.62
CA ALA A 44 -7.13 17.36 3.14
C ALA A 44 -8.25 17.16 2.10
N PRO A 45 -8.70 15.92 1.84
CA PRO A 45 -9.74 15.64 0.87
C PRO A 45 -11.09 16.16 1.34
N ARG A 46 -11.93 16.55 0.38
CA ARG A 46 -13.31 17.02 0.65
C ARG A 46 -14.24 15.89 1.08
N VAL A 47 -14.00 14.68 0.59
CA VAL A 47 -14.81 13.48 0.86
C VAL A 47 -13.88 12.31 1.07
N VAL A 48 -14.16 11.51 2.10
CA VAL A 48 -13.52 10.21 2.32
C VAL A 48 -14.62 9.15 2.43
N GLN A 49 -14.46 8.07 1.69
CA GLN A 49 -15.32 6.90 1.81
C GLN A 49 -14.59 5.80 2.56
N CYS A 50 -15.15 5.35 3.68
CA CYS A 50 -14.61 4.22 4.42
C CYS A 50 -15.53 3.01 4.29
N ARG A 51 -14.96 1.86 3.97
CA ARG A 51 -15.64 0.57 3.90
C ARG A 51 -15.11 -0.36 4.99
N GLN A 52 -16.01 -1.10 5.62
CA GLN A 52 -15.63 -2.12 6.57
C GLN A 52 -15.02 -3.32 5.83
N GLU A 53 -13.76 -3.64 6.12
CA GLU A 53 -13.03 -4.78 5.56
C GLU A 53 -13.09 -6.01 6.47
N GLY A 54 -13.45 -5.83 7.74
CA GLY A 54 -13.56 -6.92 8.69
C GLY A 54 -13.78 -6.45 10.12
N HIS A 55 -13.39 -7.29 11.06
CA HIS A 55 -13.38 -6.99 12.49
C HIS A 55 -12.22 -7.72 13.19
N ASP A 56 -11.64 -7.10 14.21
CA ASP A 56 -10.56 -7.68 15.03
C ASP A 56 -11.08 -8.57 16.18
N GLY A 57 -12.40 -8.83 16.20
CA GLY A 57 -13.11 -9.55 17.27
C GLY A 57 -13.85 -8.62 18.24
N LEU A 58 -13.55 -7.32 18.24
CA LEU A 58 -14.19 -6.31 19.10
C LEU A 58 -14.78 -5.16 18.28
N SER A 59 -14.04 -4.68 17.29
CA SER A 59 -14.32 -3.47 16.54
C SER A 59 -14.12 -3.66 15.02
N PRO A 60 -14.89 -2.95 14.18
CA PRO A 60 -14.68 -2.96 12.73
C PRO A 60 -13.30 -2.44 12.34
N GLN A 61 -12.74 -3.02 11.28
CA GLN A 61 -11.56 -2.53 10.59
C GLN A 61 -11.98 -1.87 9.28
N TRP A 62 -11.41 -0.70 8.97
CA TRP A 62 -11.83 0.15 7.87
C TRP A 62 -10.74 0.29 6.82
N ALA A 63 -11.13 0.24 5.55
CA ALA A 63 -10.39 0.79 4.43
C ALA A 63 -11.03 2.13 4.04
N CYS A 64 -10.27 3.21 4.12
CA CYS A 64 -10.71 4.55 3.74
C CYS A 64 -10.01 4.98 2.46
N GLN A 65 -10.78 5.53 1.51
CA GLN A 65 -10.31 5.95 0.20
C GLN A 65 -10.72 7.40 -0.10
N ALA A 66 -9.80 8.15 -0.72
CA ALA A 66 -10.03 9.51 -1.20
C ALA A 66 -9.02 9.88 -2.29
N ASP A 67 -9.32 10.94 -3.03
CA ASP A 67 -8.37 11.51 -4.00
C ASP A 67 -7.39 12.43 -3.27
N LEU A 68 -6.09 12.15 -3.43
CA LEU A 68 -4.98 12.89 -2.84
C LEU A 68 -3.92 13.20 -3.91
N PRO A 69 -3.10 14.24 -3.73
CA PRO A 69 -1.90 14.41 -4.54
C PRO A 69 -1.01 13.17 -4.51
N SER A 70 -0.37 12.83 -5.63
CA SER A 70 0.48 11.64 -5.77
C SER A 70 1.65 11.60 -4.78
N SER A 71 2.10 12.77 -4.33
CA SER A 71 3.12 12.94 -3.30
C SER A 71 2.66 12.63 -1.88
N LEU A 72 1.36 12.40 -1.66
CA LEU A 72 0.77 12.14 -0.35
C LEU A 72 0.06 10.78 -0.31
N ALA A 73 -0.10 10.28 0.90
CA ALA A 73 -0.88 9.09 1.23
C ALA A 73 -1.53 9.26 2.61
N PHE A 74 -2.52 8.42 2.91
CA PHE A 74 -3.00 8.28 4.28
C PHE A 74 -1.91 7.65 5.15
N GLY A 75 -1.63 8.30 6.29
CA GLY A 75 -0.87 7.72 7.39
C GLY A 75 -1.79 6.99 8.37
N PRO A 76 -1.52 7.08 9.69
CA PRO A 76 -2.44 6.60 10.71
C PRO A 76 -3.83 7.22 10.55
N LEU A 77 -4.86 6.38 10.64
CA LEU A 77 -6.25 6.82 10.65
C LEU A 77 -7.09 5.97 11.58
N GLU A 78 -8.19 6.55 12.06
CA GLU A 78 -9.11 5.89 12.98
C GLU A 78 -10.53 6.43 12.80
N VAL A 79 -11.50 5.51 12.74
CA VAL A 79 -12.91 5.88 12.77
C VAL A 79 -13.36 6.05 14.22
N VAL A 80 -13.93 7.21 14.54
CA VAL A 80 -14.38 7.56 15.90
C VAL A 80 -15.88 7.78 15.89
N CYS A 81 -16.63 6.95 16.61
CA CYS A 81 -18.10 7.07 16.72
C CYS A 81 -18.53 7.42 18.14
N GLU A 82 -19.71 8.03 18.32
CA GLU A 82 -20.27 8.23 19.66
C GLU A 82 -20.94 6.94 20.14
N GLY A 83 -20.49 6.42 21.28
CA GLY A 83 -21.11 5.27 21.92
C GLY A 83 -22.55 5.58 22.37
N TRP A 84 -23.45 4.61 22.23
CA TRP A 84 -24.88 4.85 22.48
C TRP A 84 -25.18 5.23 23.94
N ALA A 85 -24.57 4.54 24.90
CA ALA A 85 -24.73 4.79 26.33
C ALA A 85 -23.44 5.33 26.96
N ARG A 86 -22.26 4.88 26.50
CA ARG A 86 -20.93 5.30 26.97
C ARG A 86 -19.83 4.97 25.96
N ALA A 87 -18.62 5.49 26.19
CA ALA A 87 -17.41 5.06 25.49
C ALA A 87 -17.17 3.54 25.70
N GLY A 88 -16.67 2.88 24.65
CA GLY A 88 -16.46 1.43 24.60
C GLY A 88 -17.69 0.60 24.20
N ASP A 89 -18.84 1.22 23.91
CA ASP A 89 -20.05 0.48 23.54
C ASP A 89 -19.96 -0.13 22.14
N SER A 90 -20.52 -1.34 21.97
CA SER A 90 -20.69 -2.00 20.67
C SER A 90 -21.79 -1.39 19.80
N ASN A 91 -22.58 -0.49 20.37
CA ASN A 91 -23.64 0.24 19.68
C ASN A 91 -23.33 1.73 19.70
N VAL A 92 -23.61 2.39 18.59
CA VAL A 92 -23.29 3.79 18.37
C VAL A 92 -24.53 4.58 17.95
N LEU A 93 -24.44 5.91 18.06
CA LEU A 93 -25.45 6.83 17.55
C LEU A 93 -25.35 6.91 16.01
N ALA A 94 -26.45 6.70 15.29
CA ALA A 94 -26.48 6.84 13.83
C ALA A 94 -26.06 8.25 13.40
N GLY A 95 -25.08 8.33 12.49
CA GLY A 95 -24.52 9.61 12.01
C GLY A 95 -23.45 10.23 12.91
N SER A 96 -23.02 9.53 13.97
CA SER A 96 -22.03 10.06 14.92
C SER A 96 -20.57 9.77 14.58
N CYS A 97 -20.32 8.94 13.56
CA CYS A 97 -18.96 8.56 13.18
C CYS A 97 -18.22 9.69 12.45
N ALA A 98 -16.95 9.85 12.78
CA ALA A 98 -15.99 10.74 12.17
C ALA A 98 -14.71 9.96 11.84
N LEU A 99 -13.85 10.54 11.02
CA LEU A 99 -12.53 10.03 10.70
C LEU A 99 -11.48 11.01 11.20
N GLU A 100 -10.60 10.51 12.06
CA GLU A 100 -9.34 11.17 12.40
C GLU A 100 -8.24 10.53 11.58
N TYR A 101 -7.41 11.34 10.92
CA TYR A 101 -6.37 10.82 10.03
C TYR A 101 -5.20 11.78 9.94
N GLU A 102 -4.05 11.24 9.56
CA GLU A 102 -2.87 11.99 9.16
C GLU A 102 -2.58 11.78 7.67
N LEU A 103 -2.05 12.81 7.03
CA LEU A 103 -1.49 12.70 5.68
C LEU A 103 0.03 12.69 5.76
N VAL A 104 0.67 11.76 5.05
CA VAL A 104 2.12 11.58 5.04
C VAL A 104 2.65 11.58 3.60
N PRO A 105 3.95 11.88 3.39
CA PRO A 105 4.55 11.73 2.07
C PRO A 105 4.41 10.30 1.55
N SER A 106 4.09 10.16 0.27
CA SER A 106 4.02 8.84 -0.35
C SER A 106 5.42 8.29 -0.61
N ALA A 107 5.63 7.02 -0.26
CA ALA A 107 6.86 6.28 -0.55
C ALA A 107 7.19 6.14 -2.05
N ASN A 108 6.25 6.48 -2.94
CA ASN A 108 6.46 6.50 -4.39
C ASN A 108 7.18 7.77 -4.88
N THR A 109 7.44 8.72 -3.99
CA THR A 109 8.43 9.76 -4.26
C THR A 109 9.79 9.06 -4.29
N HIS A 110 10.38 8.98 -5.47
CA HIS A 110 11.72 8.42 -5.69
C HIS A 110 12.80 9.31 -5.06
N ASP A 111 12.70 9.59 -3.76
CA ASP A 111 13.84 9.93 -2.93
C ASP A 111 14.30 8.64 -2.28
N VAL A 112 14.83 7.74 -3.09
CA VAL A 112 15.74 6.72 -2.55
C VAL A 112 16.96 7.53 -2.14
N PRO A 113 17.26 7.72 -0.84
CA PRO A 113 18.59 8.18 -0.49
C PRO A 113 19.48 7.12 -1.11
N ALA A 114 20.41 7.50 -2.00
CA ALA A 114 21.44 6.59 -2.45
C ALA A 114 22.10 6.07 -1.17
N ALA A 115 21.68 4.88 -0.73
CA ALA A 115 22.34 4.15 0.32
C ALA A 115 23.69 3.87 -0.31
N GLY A 116 24.65 4.73 0.04
CA GLY A 116 26.03 4.61 -0.38
C GLY A 116 26.40 3.17 -0.14
N SER A 117 26.57 2.43 -1.23
CA SER A 117 27.09 1.08 -1.18
C SER A 117 28.55 1.25 -0.79
N SER A 118 28.80 1.49 0.50
CA SER A 118 30.10 1.31 1.09
C SER A 118 30.35 -0.19 1.06
N SER A 119 30.91 -0.64 -0.05
CA SER A 119 31.60 -1.91 -0.20
C SER A 119 32.75 -1.93 0.81
N GLY A 120 32.41 -2.22 2.06
CA GLY A 120 33.35 -2.58 3.12
C GLY A 120 33.67 -4.08 3.03
N PRO A 121 34.91 -4.48 3.31
CA PRO A 121 35.36 -5.87 3.17
C PRO A 121 34.79 -6.69 4.33
N GLY A 122 33.70 -7.43 4.09
CA GLY A 122 33.14 -8.29 5.13
C GLY A 122 32.10 -9.30 4.68
N PHE A 123 31.27 -8.99 3.67
CA PHE A 123 30.16 -9.90 3.32
C PHE A 123 30.49 -10.87 2.17
N TRP A 124 31.26 -10.46 1.16
CA TRP A 124 31.66 -11.36 0.06
C TRP A 124 32.66 -12.44 0.49
N THR A 125 33.48 -12.19 1.52
CA THR A 125 34.48 -13.14 2.01
C THR A 125 33.82 -14.39 2.60
N GLY A 126 32.65 -14.25 3.22
CA GLY A 126 31.89 -15.37 3.77
C GLY A 126 31.32 -16.29 2.67
N MET A 127 30.84 -15.72 1.57
CA MET A 127 30.26 -16.52 0.47
C MET A 127 31.32 -17.26 -0.35
N ALA A 128 32.48 -16.65 -0.60
CA ALA A 128 33.57 -17.30 -1.33
C ALA A 128 34.20 -18.46 -0.54
N ALA A 129 34.38 -18.31 0.78
CA ALA A 129 34.93 -19.37 1.62
C ALA A 129 34.00 -20.59 1.74
N GLY A 130 32.68 -20.35 1.85
CA GLY A 130 31.69 -21.43 1.92
C GLY A 130 31.64 -22.31 0.67
N ALA A 131 31.68 -21.70 -0.53
CA ALA A 131 31.63 -22.44 -1.79
C ALA A 131 32.88 -23.33 -2.01
N ALA A 132 34.06 -22.87 -1.61
CA ALA A 132 35.29 -23.64 -1.73
C ALA A 132 35.30 -24.87 -0.81
N ALA A 133 34.78 -24.75 0.42
CA ALA A 133 34.71 -25.84 1.39
C ALA A 133 33.78 -26.98 0.91
N THR A 134 32.62 -26.66 0.34
CA THR A 134 31.68 -27.67 -0.19
C THR A 134 32.24 -28.39 -1.43
N ALA A 135 32.94 -27.66 -2.32
CA ALA A 135 33.56 -28.26 -3.50
C ALA A 135 34.69 -29.24 -3.14
N ALA A 136 35.48 -28.94 -2.11
CA ALA A 136 36.55 -29.81 -1.62
C ALA A 136 35.98 -31.09 -0.97
N TYR A 137 34.92 -30.97 -0.16
CA TYR A 137 34.27 -32.12 0.47
C TYR A 137 33.67 -33.11 -0.54
N ASN A 138 33.02 -32.60 -1.59
CA ASN A 138 32.43 -33.43 -2.66
C ASN A 138 33.45 -34.10 -3.59
N ARG A 139 34.73 -33.67 -3.54
CA ARG A 139 35.82 -34.28 -4.33
C ARG A 139 36.50 -35.43 -3.59
N ALA A 140 36.46 -35.44 -2.25
CA ALA A 140 37.08 -36.46 -1.41
C ALA A 140 36.28 -37.78 -1.32
N THR A 141 35.02 -37.79 -1.77
CA THR A 141 34.08 -38.90 -1.56
C THR A 141 33.59 -39.60 -2.84
N ARG A 142 34.23 -39.41 -3.99
CA ARG A 142 33.82 -40.11 -5.23
C ARG A 142 34.55 -41.46 -5.39
N PRO A 143 33.84 -42.60 -5.45
CA PRO A 143 34.40 -43.83 -6.00
C PRO A 143 34.57 -43.71 -7.53
N ASN A 144 35.66 -44.31 -8.01
CA ASN A 144 36.19 -44.25 -9.37
C ASN A 144 35.33 -45.00 -10.40
N PRO A 145 34.84 -44.38 -11.49
CA PRO A 145 34.39 -45.09 -12.68
C PRO A 145 35.49 -45.04 -13.76
N GLN A 146 36.13 -46.18 -14.01
CA GLN A 146 36.99 -46.38 -15.17
C GLN A 146 36.16 -46.49 -16.46
N VAL A 147 36.68 -45.82 -17.51
CA VAL A 147 36.62 -46.11 -18.97
C VAL A 147 35.21 -46.22 -19.61
N ASN A 148 34.90 -45.55 -20.73
CA ASN A 148 35.57 -45.66 -22.02
C ASN A 148 34.99 -44.58 -22.98
N ALA A 149 35.83 -43.86 -23.71
CA ALA A 149 35.41 -42.92 -24.75
C ALA A 149 35.55 -43.61 -26.12
N GLN A 150 34.43 -43.94 -26.76
CA GLN A 150 34.41 -44.41 -28.16
C GLN A 150 33.25 -43.75 -28.92
N ALA A 151 33.59 -43.34 -30.14
CA ALA A 151 32.87 -42.44 -31.04
C ALA A 151 31.60 -43.05 -31.68
N GLY A 152 30.70 -42.18 -32.15
CA GLY A 152 29.67 -42.52 -33.14
C GLY A 152 28.58 -41.44 -33.34
N PRO A 153 27.99 -41.28 -34.54
CA PRO A 153 27.65 -39.96 -35.09
C PRO A 153 26.16 -39.54 -35.08
N SER A 154 25.98 -38.22 -35.26
CA SER A 154 24.84 -37.39 -35.68
C SER A 154 23.46 -38.00 -35.94
N GLN A 155 22.43 -37.44 -35.29
CA GLN A 155 21.03 -37.43 -35.78
C GLN A 155 20.19 -36.36 -35.04
N PRO A 156 18.97 -36.01 -35.51
CA PRO A 156 18.65 -34.71 -36.10
C PRO A 156 17.93 -33.72 -35.16
N GLY A 157 17.97 -32.46 -35.58
CA GLY A 157 17.47 -31.28 -34.86
C GLY A 157 16.01 -31.39 -34.41
N ARG A 158 15.83 -31.14 -33.11
CA ARG A 158 14.53 -30.97 -32.46
C ARG A 158 13.86 -29.68 -32.95
N ARG A 159 12.63 -29.83 -33.43
CA ARG A 159 11.66 -28.76 -33.68
C ARG A 159 11.45 -27.94 -32.40
N GLY A 160 11.78 -26.66 -32.47
CA GLY A 160 11.44 -25.66 -31.46
C GLY A 160 9.97 -25.23 -31.59
N TRP A 161 9.31 -25.12 -30.44
CA TRP A 161 7.89 -24.82 -30.25
C TRP A 161 7.72 -23.34 -29.88
N PHE A 162 8.08 -22.41 -30.76
CA PHE A 162 7.63 -21.02 -30.65
C PHE A 162 7.44 -20.44 -32.05
N GLY A 163 6.17 -20.24 -32.40
CA GLY A 163 5.74 -19.58 -33.63
C GLY A 163 6.03 -18.09 -33.59
N GLY A 164 6.26 -17.53 -34.78
CA GLY A 164 6.55 -16.12 -34.98
C GLY A 164 5.36 -15.20 -34.77
N ALA A 165 5.68 -13.94 -34.48
CA ALA A 165 4.84 -12.79 -34.78
C ALA A 165 5.77 -11.71 -35.36
N ALA A 166 5.36 -11.17 -36.50
CA ALA A 166 5.99 -10.07 -37.20
C ALA A 166 6.09 -8.84 -36.28
N GLN A 167 7.21 -8.13 -36.35
CA GLN A 167 7.33 -6.79 -35.76
C GLN A 167 7.13 -5.79 -36.88
N ASP A 168 5.99 -5.09 -36.84
CA ASP A 168 5.77 -3.86 -37.59
C ASP A 168 6.66 -2.76 -37.00
N ASP A 169 7.54 -2.18 -37.83
CA ASP A 169 8.32 -0.99 -37.51
C ASP A 169 7.37 0.22 -37.41
N PHE A 170 6.98 0.58 -36.20
CA PHE A 170 6.37 1.88 -35.91
C PHE A 170 7.44 2.85 -35.39
N ASP A 171 7.85 3.76 -36.28
CA ASP A 171 8.77 4.86 -36.00
C ASP A 171 8.09 5.93 -35.12
N ILE A 172 8.49 6.02 -33.85
CA ILE A 172 8.00 7.02 -32.86
C ILE A 172 8.91 8.28 -32.83
N SER A 173 9.78 8.50 -33.81
CA SER A 173 10.77 9.58 -33.76
C SER A 173 10.28 11.02 -34.00
N SER A 174 8.99 11.34 -33.80
CA SER A 174 8.50 12.72 -34.01
C SER A 174 7.33 13.19 -33.15
N VAL A 175 7.25 12.79 -31.87
CA VAL A 175 6.45 13.56 -30.91
C VAL A 175 7.34 14.65 -30.29
N PRO A 176 7.09 15.95 -30.53
CA PRO A 176 7.80 17.00 -29.82
C PRO A 176 7.48 16.86 -28.34
N ARG A 177 8.50 16.54 -27.54
CA ARG A 177 8.42 16.53 -26.09
C ARG A 177 8.28 18.00 -25.66
N GLY A 178 7.02 18.46 -25.56
CA GLY A 178 6.71 19.79 -25.05
C GLY A 178 7.40 20.01 -23.70
N PRO A 179 7.80 21.24 -23.36
CA PRO A 179 8.37 21.53 -22.04
C PRO A 179 7.40 21.04 -20.97
N ARG A 180 7.87 20.21 -20.04
CA ARG A 180 7.15 20.01 -18.78
C ARG A 180 7.12 21.37 -18.11
N GLU A 181 5.94 21.97 -18.11
CA GLU A 181 5.65 23.08 -17.22
C GLU A 181 5.71 22.52 -15.81
N ASP A 182 6.86 22.68 -15.15
CA ASP A 182 7.00 22.51 -13.72
C ASP A 182 6.21 23.64 -13.05
N GLU A 183 4.88 23.52 -13.05
CA GLU A 183 4.01 24.37 -12.24
C GLU A 183 4.23 24.03 -10.77
N PRO A 184 4.60 25.01 -9.92
CA PRO A 184 4.71 24.80 -8.50
C PRO A 184 3.31 24.87 -7.88
N GLY A 185 2.48 23.82 -8.06
CA GLY A 185 1.11 23.92 -7.55
C GLY A 185 0.14 22.78 -7.81
N GLY A 186 0.56 21.52 -7.90
CA GLY A 186 -0.41 20.43 -7.90
C GLY A 186 0.13 19.16 -8.53
N GLY A 187 0.76 18.32 -7.71
CA GLY A 187 1.09 16.96 -8.15
C GLY A 187 -0.17 16.22 -8.61
N GLU A 188 -0.01 15.35 -9.61
CA GLU A 188 -1.06 14.50 -10.19
C GLU A 188 -1.96 13.90 -9.09
N MET A 189 -3.27 14.12 -9.16
CA MET A 189 -4.20 13.54 -8.19
C MET A 189 -4.36 12.04 -8.45
N ARG A 190 -4.40 11.25 -7.39
CA ARG A 190 -4.65 9.82 -7.45
C ARG A 190 -5.58 9.38 -6.33
N SER A 191 -6.24 8.26 -6.55
CA SER A 191 -6.97 7.60 -5.48
C SER A 191 -6.00 6.93 -4.51
N ALA A 192 -6.05 7.32 -3.23
CA ALA A 192 -5.23 6.80 -2.17
C ALA A 192 -6.10 6.08 -1.13
N SER A 193 -5.59 4.96 -0.61
CA SER A 193 -6.25 4.15 0.42
C SER A 193 -5.41 4.11 1.70
N GLY A 194 -6.08 4.14 2.85
CA GLY A 194 -5.50 3.90 4.17
C GLY A 194 -6.36 2.96 4.99
N PHE A 195 -5.77 2.35 6.02
CA PHE A 195 -6.45 1.38 6.88
C PHE A 195 -6.37 1.80 8.34
N GLY A 196 -7.42 1.49 9.10
CA GLY A 196 -7.45 1.81 10.52
C GLY A 196 -8.61 1.17 11.27
N GLY A 197 -8.51 1.20 12.58
CA GLY A 197 -9.48 0.63 13.49
C GLY A 197 -10.65 1.56 13.80
N THR A 198 -11.42 1.16 14.81
CA THR A 198 -12.52 1.96 15.35
C THR A 198 -12.35 2.18 16.84
N ARG A 199 -12.69 3.37 17.31
CA ARG A 199 -12.95 3.64 18.73
C ARG A 199 -14.28 4.33 18.94
N THR A 200 -14.79 4.22 20.17
CA THR A 200 -16.00 4.92 20.58
C THR A 200 -15.69 5.92 21.70
N ARG A 201 -16.29 7.10 21.59
CA ARG A 201 -16.20 8.19 22.58
C ARG A 201 -17.53 8.40 23.31
#